data_AF-A0A034VW76-F1
#
_entry.id   AF-A0A034VW76-F1
#
_cell.length_a   1.000
_cell.length_b   1.000
_cell.length_c   1.000
_cell.angle_alpha   90.00
_cell.angle_beta   90.00
_cell.angle_gamma   90.00
#
_symmetry.space_group_name_H-M   'P 1'
#
loop_
_entity.id
_entity.type
_entity.pdbx_description
1 polymer ?
#
loop_
_entity_poly.entity_id
_entity_poly.type
_entity_poly.pdbx_seq_one_letter_code
_entity_poly.pdbx_strand_id
1 'polypeptide(L)'
;MELGKKLLEQGWYITDEGLKKVIAAASNGDGTEVNDVRKVISVIMNMDLREIGGGALPIKKDNSIPGRIVLQLQKTRNISAPKSNEESKTCPRFLQLELTDGQTTIHALELENISTLNMNLP
;
A
#
# COMPACT_ATOMS: atom_id res chain seq x y z
N MET A 1 9.49 4.88 19.07
CA MET A 1 8.64 3.93 19.84
C MET A 1 8.92 2.51 19.37
N GLU A 2 8.84 1.51 20.25
CA GLU A 2 9.12 0.09 19.91
C GLU A 2 8.17 -0.45 18.82
N LEU A 3 6.89 -0.07 18.86
CA LEU A 3 5.89 -0.45 17.86
C LEU A 3 6.26 0.02 16.44
N GLY A 4 6.71 1.27 16.30
CA GLY A 4 7.10 1.84 15.00
C GLY A 4 8.27 1.08 14.35
N LYS A 5 9.23 0.59 15.16
CA LYS A 5 10.34 -0.24 14.66
C LYS A 5 9.83 -1.59 14.14
N LYS A 6 8.95 -2.26 14.88
CA LYS A 6 8.34 -3.54 14.46
C LYS A 6 7.51 -3.41 13.18
N LEU A 7 6.82 -2.28 13.01
CA LEU A 7 6.09 -1.96 11.77
C LEU A 7 7.07 -1.75 10.60
N LEU A 8 8.13 -0.98 10.82
CA LEU A 8 9.17 -0.72 9.82
C LEU A 8 9.88 -2.01 9.36
N GLU A 9 10.18 -2.93 10.29
CA GLU A 9 10.74 -4.26 9.96
C GLU A 9 9.82 -5.10 9.05
N GLN A 10 8.51 -4.85 9.11
CA GLN A 10 7.53 -5.46 8.21
C GLN A 10 7.28 -4.65 6.93
N GLY A 11 7.94 -3.51 6.76
CA GLY A 11 7.85 -2.63 5.60
C GLY A 11 6.75 -1.58 5.67
N TRP A 12 6.15 -1.34 6.85
CA TRP A 12 5.17 -0.27 7.06
C TRP A 12 5.86 1.03 7.43
N TYR A 13 5.87 1.99 6.51
CA TYR A 13 6.46 3.31 6.71
C TYR A 13 5.39 4.32 7.13
N ILE A 14 5.18 4.42 8.44
CA ILE A 14 4.15 5.27 9.04
C ILE A 14 4.81 6.44 9.78
N THR A 15 4.27 7.65 9.62
CA THR A 15 4.74 8.83 10.37
C THR A 15 4.43 8.71 11.87
N ASP A 16 5.13 9.48 12.71
CA ASP A 16 4.82 9.53 14.13
C ASP A 16 3.39 10.04 14.41
N GLU A 17 2.89 10.98 13.60
CA GLU A 17 1.50 11.45 13.68
C GLU A 17 0.49 10.39 13.22
N GLY A 18 0.80 9.69 12.13
CA GLY A 18 0.02 8.55 11.65
C GLY A 18 -0.06 7.44 12.68
N LEU A 19 1.04 7.13 13.36
CA LEU A 19 1.08 6.11 14.41
C LEU A 19 0.15 6.46 15.58
N LYS A 20 0.10 7.75 15.99
CA LYS A 20 -0.85 8.22 17.01
C LYS A 20 -2.31 8.01 16.57
N LYS A 21 -2.64 8.34 15.31
CA LYS A 21 -4.00 8.13 14.76
C LYS A 21 -4.37 6.65 14.75
N VAL A 22 -3.46 5.78 14.31
CA VAL A 22 -3.66 4.33 14.27
C VAL A 22 -3.86 3.76 15.66
N ILE A 23 -3.04 4.16 16.65
CA ILE A 23 -3.18 3.70 18.04
C ILE A 23 -4.52 4.15 18.62
N ALA A 24 -4.92 5.41 18.40
CA ALA A 24 -6.21 5.92 18.86
C ALA A 24 -7.39 5.16 18.24
N ALA A 25 -7.32 4.81 16.95
CA ALA A 25 -8.30 3.96 16.30
C ALA A 25 -8.29 2.52 16.83
N ALA A 26 -7.12 1.96 17.12
CA ALA A 26 -6.97 0.60 17.62
C ALA A 26 -7.40 0.42 19.09
N SER A 27 -7.38 1.48 19.90
CA SER A 27 -7.84 1.46 21.29
C SER A 27 -9.34 1.75 21.43
N ASN A 28 -10.09 1.87 20.33
CA ASN A 28 -11.52 2.28 20.37
C ASN A 28 -11.76 3.57 21.21
N GLY A 29 -10.73 4.41 21.39
CA GLY A 29 -10.80 5.62 22.21
C GLY A 29 -10.76 5.42 23.73
N ASP A 30 -10.51 4.21 24.25
CA ASP A 30 -10.49 3.93 25.70
C ASP A 30 -9.15 4.26 26.40
N GLY A 31 -8.15 4.69 25.62
CA GLY A 31 -6.83 5.07 26.13
C GLY A 31 -5.93 3.90 26.52
N THR A 32 -6.31 2.65 26.22
CA THR A 32 -5.43 1.49 26.44
C THR A 32 -4.23 1.52 25.51
N GLU A 33 -3.05 1.19 26.06
CA GLU A 33 -1.82 1.08 25.29
C GLU A 33 -1.91 -0.12 24.33
N VAL A 34 -1.92 0.14 23.02
CA VAL A 34 -2.00 -0.90 22.00
C VAL A 34 -0.60 -1.28 21.54
N ASN A 35 -0.09 -2.40 22.03
CA ASN A 35 1.22 -2.95 21.65
C ASN A 35 1.14 -4.18 20.73
N ASP A 36 -0.07 -4.66 20.40
CA ASP A 36 -0.25 -5.77 19.46
C ASP A 36 -0.11 -5.29 18.01
N VAL A 37 1.05 -5.58 17.41
CA VAL A 37 1.41 -5.24 16.03
C VAL A 37 0.35 -5.76 15.03
N ARG A 38 -0.24 -6.94 15.26
CA ARG A 38 -1.22 -7.52 14.31
C ARG A 38 -2.53 -6.74 14.34
N LYS A 39 -2.99 -6.35 15.52
CA LYS A 39 -4.18 -5.49 15.69
C LYS A 39 -3.94 -4.13 15.00
N VAL A 40 -2.77 -3.54 15.21
CA VAL A 40 -2.36 -2.28 14.59
C VAL A 40 -2.35 -2.40 13.06
N ILE A 41 -1.73 -3.44 12.50
CA ILE A 41 -1.73 -3.69 11.04
C ILE A 41 -3.15 -3.84 10.50
N SER A 42 -4.04 -4.54 11.20
CA SER A 42 -5.44 -4.68 10.77
C SER A 42 -6.18 -3.35 10.70
N VAL A 43 -5.83 -2.39 11.56
CA VAL A 43 -6.37 -1.03 11.52
C VAL A 43 -5.78 -0.26 10.35
N ILE A 44 -4.45 -0.31 10.17
CA ILE A 44 -3.73 0.34 9.05
C ILE A 44 -4.28 -0.13 7.70
N MET A 45 -4.57 -1.43 7.54
CA MET A 45 -5.11 -1.99 6.31
C MET A 45 -6.47 -1.41 5.88
N ASN A 46 -7.19 -0.77 6.80
CA ASN A 46 -8.48 -0.12 6.54
C ASN A 46 -8.35 1.42 6.48
N MET A 47 -7.13 1.95 6.46
CA MET A 47 -6.86 3.40 6.38
C MET A 47 -6.24 3.77 5.03
N ASP A 48 -6.41 5.02 4.63
CA ASP A 48 -5.70 5.58 3.49
C ASP A 48 -4.26 5.92 3.90
N LEU A 49 -3.27 5.35 3.20
CA LEU A 49 -1.86 5.62 3.46
C LEU A 49 -1.50 7.09 3.27
N ARG A 50 -2.26 7.87 2.50
CA ARG A 50 -2.02 9.32 2.36
C ARG A 50 -2.28 10.09 3.66
N GLU A 51 -2.99 9.50 4.61
CA GLU A 51 -3.30 10.14 5.90
C GLU A 51 -2.28 9.82 7.00
N ILE A 52 -1.50 8.75 6.83
CA ILE A 52 -0.64 8.17 7.88
C ILE A 52 0.79 7.86 7.42
N GLY A 53 1.02 7.68 6.12
CA GLY A 53 2.26 7.22 5.50
C GLY A 53 3.36 8.28 5.49
N GLY A 54 4.60 7.82 5.73
CA GLY A 54 5.79 8.66 5.83
C GLY A 54 6.64 8.74 4.58
N GLY A 55 6.25 8.04 3.50
CA GLY A 55 7.10 7.87 2.33
C GLY A 55 8.13 6.76 2.54
N ALA A 56 8.18 5.83 1.60
CA ALA A 56 9.06 4.67 1.59
C ALA A 56 9.83 4.55 0.27
N LEU A 57 9.25 5.07 -0.80
CA LEU A 57 9.81 4.98 -2.13
C LEU A 57 11.02 5.90 -2.29
N PRO A 58 12.04 5.47 -3.04
CA PRO A 58 13.23 6.28 -3.26
C PRO A 58 12.89 7.53 -4.08
N ILE A 59 13.34 8.69 -3.60
CA ILE A 59 13.15 9.98 -4.27
C ILE A 59 13.89 10.02 -5.62
N LYS A 60 15.03 9.33 -5.71
CA LYS A 60 15.82 9.24 -6.94
C LYS A 60 15.37 8.04 -7.75
N LYS A 61 15.20 8.25 -9.05
CA LYS A 61 14.97 7.17 -10.01
C LYS A 61 16.20 6.28 -10.05
N ASP A 62 16.07 5.11 -9.46
CA ASP A 62 17.06 4.04 -9.52
C ASP A 62 16.43 2.85 -10.26
N ASN A 63 17.27 1.93 -10.75
CA ASN A 63 16.83 0.73 -11.45
C ASN A 63 16.28 -0.34 -10.49
N SER A 64 16.31 -0.11 -9.18
CA SER A 64 15.83 -1.04 -8.17
C SER A 64 15.17 -0.31 -6.99
N ILE A 65 14.23 -1.01 -6.35
CA ILE A 65 13.60 -0.57 -5.10
C ILE A 65 14.12 -1.49 -3.99
N PRO A 66 14.95 -1.01 -3.05
CA PRO A 66 15.54 -1.85 -2.02
C PRO A 66 14.56 -2.13 -0.88
N GLY A 67 14.72 -3.30 -0.26
CA GLY A 67 14.03 -3.65 0.99
C GLY A 67 12.57 -4.07 0.81
N ARG A 68 11.87 -4.19 1.94
CA ARG A 68 10.44 -4.51 1.99
C ARG A 68 9.66 -3.22 2.19
N ILE A 69 8.74 -2.94 1.27
CA ILE A 69 7.88 -1.76 1.33
C ILE A 69 6.44 -2.21 1.14
N VAL A 70 5.56 -1.78 2.03
CA VAL A 70 4.12 -1.91 1.86
C VAL A 70 3.61 -0.65 1.16
N LEU A 71 2.88 -0.85 0.07
CA LEU A 71 2.23 0.21 -0.71
C LEU A 71 0.72 -0.04 -0.75
N GLN A 72 -0.05 1.01 -0.95
CA GLN A 72 -1.49 0.93 -1.18
C GLN A 72 -1.79 1.01 -2.67
N LEU A 73 -2.61 0.08 -3.15
CA LEU A 73 -3.18 0.12 -4.48
C LEU A 73 -4.23 1.24 -4.55
N GLN A 74 -4.08 2.14 -5.52
CA GLN A 74 -5.02 3.23 -5.78
C GLN A 74 -5.89 2.94 -7.00
N LYS A 75 -5.31 2.25 -8.00
CA LYS A 75 -6.01 1.96 -9.26
C LYS A 75 -5.38 0.78 -9.97
N THR A 76 -6.22 -0.03 -10.61
CA THR A 76 -5.81 -1.09 -11.53
C THR A 76 -6.41 -0.83 -12.90
N ARG A 77 -5.63 -1.01 -13.96
CA ARG A 77 -6.09 -0.90 -15.35
C ARG A 77 -5.51 -2.01 -16.20
N ASN A 78 -6.30 -2.58 -17.09
CA ASN A 78 -5.79 -3.49 -18.11
C ASN A 78 -5.40 -2.69 -19.36
N ILE A 79 -4.11 -2.43 -19.53
CA ILE A 79 -3.61 -1.58 -20.60
C ILE A 79 -3.42 -2.32 -21.94
N SER A 80 -3.62 -3.65 -21.97
CA SER A 80 -3.69 -4.40 -23.23
C SER A 80 -5.08 -4.36 -23.88
N ALA A 81 -6.09 -3.86 -23.16
CA ALA A 81 -7.46 -3.71 -23.63
C ALA A 81 -7.80 -2.24 -23.89
N PRO A 82 -8.70 -1.93 -24.84
CA PRO A 82 -9.12 -0.55 -25.09
C PRO A 82 -9.85 0.01 -23.86
N LYS A 83 -9.70 1.32 -23.61
CA LYS A 83 -10.31 2.01 -22.45
C LYS A 83 -11.82 1.82 -22.34
N SER A 84 -12.51 1.68 -23.47
CA SER A 84 -13.95 1.44 -23.53
C SER A 84 -14.36 0.02 -23.13
N ASN A 85 -13.42 -0.93 -23.05
CA ASN A 85 -13.66 -2.32 -22.71
C ASN A 85 -12.41 -2.96 -22.08
N GLU A 86 -12.03 -2.50 -20.88
CA GLU A 86 -10.81 -2.97 -20.20
C GLU A 86 -10.87 -4.46 -19.78
N GLU A 87 -12.06 -5.07 -19.75
CA GLU A 87 -12.25 -6.51 -19.46
C GLU A 87 -12.07 -7.42 -20.68
N SER A 88 -11.76 -6.85 -21.85
CA SER A 88 -11.55 -7.62 -23.07
C SER A 88 -10.48 -8.70 -22.88
N LYS A 89 -10.81 -9.93 -23.30
CA LYS A 89 -9.91 -11.09 -23.28
C LYS A 89 -9.26 -11.36 -24.64
N THR A 90 -9.39 -10.45 -25.60
CA THR A 90 -8.84 -10.60 -26.95
C THR A 90 -7.32 -10.58 -26.96
N CYS A 91 -6.72 -9.87 -26.00
CA CYS A 91 -5.27 -9.82 -25.79
C CYS A 91 -4.94 -10.43 -24.41
N PRO A 92 -3.72 -10.99 -24.24
CA PRO A 92 -3.22 -11.33 -22.91
C PRO A 92 -3.30 -10.13 -21.97
N ARG A 93 -3.65 -10.37 -20.71
CA ARG A 93 -3.74 -9.33 -19.68
C ARG A 93 -2.41 -8.60 -19.52
N PHE A 94 -2.47 -7.28 -19.44
CA PHE A 94 -1.32 -6.47 -19.04
C PHE A 94 -1.78 -5.40 -18.06
N LEU A 95 -1.60 -5.64 -16.77
CA LEU A 95 -2.06 -4.72 -15.73
C LEU A 95 -1.06 -3.58 -15.50
N GLN A 96 -1.59 -2.37 -15.41
CA GLN A 96 -0.94 -1.22 -14.81
C GLN A 96 -1.58 -0.95 -13.44
N LEU A 97 -0.76 -0.85 -12.40
CA LEU A 97 -1.17 -0.53 -11.04
C LEU A 97 -0.67 0.86 -10.67
N GLU A 98 -1.55 1.70 -10.14
CA GLU A 98 -1.17 2.92 -9.45
C GLU A 98 -0.98 2.59 -7.97
N LEU A 99 0.24 2.76 -7.46
CA LEU A 99 0.61 2.41 -6.09
C LEU A 99 1.11 3.66 -5.36
N THR A 100 0.78 3.80 -4.08
CA THR A 100 1.26 4.90 -3.24
C THR A 100 1.83 4.41 -1.92
N ASP A 101 2.87 5.10 -1.43
CA ASP A 101 3.39 4.97 -0.05
C ASP A 101 2.80 6.02 0.91
N GLY A 102 1.79 6.77 0.45
CA GLY A 102 1.17 7.88 1.16
C GLY A 102 1.75 9.26 0.83
N GLN A 103 2.93 9.33 0.21
CA GLN A 103 3.58 10.59 -0.17
C GLN A 103 3.87 10.66 -1.68
N THR A 104 4.29 9.54 -2.26
CA THR A 104 4.65 9.38 -3.66
C THR A 104 3.74 8.35 -4.31
N THR A 105 3.42 8.58 -5.58
CA THR A 105 2.68 7.63 -6.41
C THR A 105 3.57 7.14 -7.54
N ILE A 106 3.54 5.83 -7.80
CA ILE A 106 4.23 5.19 -8.92
C ILE A 106 3.26 4.36 -9.75
N HIS A 107 3.69 4.01 -10.96
CA HIS A 107 2.98 3.07 -11.82
C HIS A 107 3.80 1.80 -11.96
N ALA A 108 3.24 0.68 -11.53
CA ALA A 108 3.81 -0.64 -11.71
C ALA A 108 3.16 -1.35 -12.89
N LEU A 109 3.94 -2.18 -13.59
CA LEU A 109 3.47 -2.98 -14.71
C LEU A 109 3.58 -4.46 -14.34
N GLU A 110 2.54 -5.21 -14.66
CA GLU A 110 2.53 -6.66 -14.55
C GLU A 110 3.29 -7.28 -15.74
N LEU A 111 4.59 -7.56 -15.56
CA LEU A 111 5.40 -8.17 -16.62
C LEU A 111 5.09 -9.66 -16.81
N GLU A 112 4.74 -10.35 -15.72
CA GLU A 112 4.32 -11.75 -15.70
C GLU A 112 3.00 -11.88 -14.94
N ASN A 113 2.20 -12.89 -15.25
CA ASN A 113 0.89 -13.06 -14.62
C ASN A 113 1.02 -13.29 -13.10
N ILE A 114 0.44 -12.38 -12.32
CA ILE A 114 0.27 -12.51 -10.87
C ILE A 114 -1.21 -12.80 -10.61
N SER A 115 -1.53 -14.06 -10.29
CA SER A 115 -2.92 -14.54 -10.20
C SER A 115 -3.77 -13.81 -9.15
N THR A 116 -3.14 -13.30 -8.09
CA THR A 116 -3.82 -12.54 -7.02
C THR A 116 -4.18 -11.11 -7.44
N LEU A 117 -3.52 -10.56 -8.47
CA LEU A 117 -3.84 -9.25 -9.02
C LEU A 117 -4.93 -9.37 -10.07
N ASN A 118 -5.96 -8.52 -9.96
CA ASN A 118 -7.08 -8.47 -10.89
C ASN A 118 -7.72 -7.08 -10.87
N MET A 119 -8.61 -6.82 -11.83
CA MET A 119 -9.28 -5.52 -12.03
C MET A 119 -10.26 -5.15 -10.90
N ASN A 120 -10.66 -6.12 -10.08
CA ASN A 120 -11.70 -5.96 -9.05
C ASN A 120 -11.10 -5.85 -7.64
N LEU A 121 -9.78 -5.67 -7.52
CA LEU A 121 -9.19 -5.37 -6.22
C LEU A 121 -9.77 -4.03 -5.72
N PRO A 122 -10.29 -3.99 -4.48
CA PRO A 122 -10.92 -2.81 -3.91
C PRO A 122 -9.92 -1.67 -3.67
#